data_AF-A0A2V3I7R6-F1
#
_entry.id   AF-A0A2V3I7R6-F1
#
_cell.length_a   1.000
_cell.length_b   1.000
_cell.length_c   1.000
_cell.angle_alpha   90.00
_cell.angle_beta   90.00
_cell.angle_gamma   90.00
#
_symmetry.space_group_name_H-M   'P 1'
#
loop_
_entity.id
_entity.type
_entity.pdbx_description
1 polymer ?
#
loop_
_entity_poly.entity_id
_entity_poly.type
_entity_poly.pdbx_seq_one_letter_code
_entity_poly.pdbx_strand_id
1 'polypeptide(L)' 'MKIIVGIPAFNEEKNIAAIITKLADITDTIIVCNDGSSDLTS' A
#
# COMPACT_ATOMS: atom_id res chain seq x y z
N MET A 1 -12.23 15.06 -7.75
CA MET A 1 -12.24 14.80 -6.29
C MET A 1 -10.89 14.17 -5.96
N LYS A 2 -10.16 14.64 -4.95
CA LYS A 2 -8.84 14.08 -4.61
C LYS A 2 -9.05 12.95 -3.62
N ILE A 3 -8.84 11.71 -4.08
CA ILE A 3 -8.92 10.50 -3.25
C ILE A 3 -7.52 10.19 -2.76
N ILE A 4 -7.38 9.80 -1.49
CA ILE A 4 -6.12 9.38 -0.88
C ILE A 4 -6.40 8.07 -0.17
N VAL A 5 -5.57 7.05 -0.43
CA VAL A 5 -5.72 5.72 0.18
C VAL A 5 -4.60 5.50 1.19
N GLY A 6 -4.96 5.25 2.45
CA GLY A 6 -4.03 4.86 3.51
C GLY A 6 -4.07 3.35 3.71
N ILE A 7 -2.90 2.70 3.75
CA ILE A 7 -2.78 1.25 3.89
C ILE A 7 -1.81 0.94 5.04
N PRO A 8 -2.26 0.43 6.19
CA PRO A 8 -1.36 -0.22 7.15
C PRO A 8 -0.89 -1.56 6.57
N ALA A 9 0.40 -1.86 6.66
CA ALA A 9 0.98 -3.09 6.13
C ALA A 9 1.94 -3.74 7.14
N PHE A 10 1.75 -5.03 7.40
CA PHE A 10 2.62 -5.85 8.25
C PHE A 10 2.86 -7.20 7.56
N ASN A 11 4.11 -7.46 7.18
CA ASN A 11 4.55 -8.65 6.47
C ASN A 11 3.75 -8.99 5.18
N GLU A 12 3.51 -7.99 4.34
CA GLU A 12 2.72 -8.07 3.10
C GLU A 12 3.59 -8.07 1.81
N GLU A 13 4.87 -8.46 1.89
CA GLU A 13 5.83 -8.43 0.75
C GLU A 13 5.31 -9.10 -0.54
N LYS A 14 4.42 -10.09 -0.41
CA LYS A 14 3.87 -10.85 -1.55
C LYS A 14 2.64 -10.20 -2.19
N ASN A 15 1.92 -9.34 -1.47
CA ASN A 15 0.62 -8.83 -1.89
C ASN A 15 0.59 -7.32 -2.10
N ILE A 16 1.43 -6.56 -1.39
CA ILE A 16 1.36 -5.10 -1.35
C ILE A 16 1.49 -4.47 -2.74
N ALA A 17 2.37 -5.01 -3.60
CA ALA A 17 2.54 -4.52 -4.97
C ALA A 17 1.28 -4.67 -5.82
N ALA A 18 0.59 -5.82 -5.72
CA ALA A 18 -0.65 -6.07 -6.48
C ALA A 18 -1.80 -5.18 -5.99
N ILE A 19 -1.85 -4.88 -4.69
CA ILE A 19 -2.83 -3.98 -4.09
C ILE A 19 -2.59 -2.54 -4.57
N ILE A 20 -1.36 -2.04 -4.46
CA ILE A 20 -0.99 -0.68 -4.93
C ILE A 20 -1.29 -0.53 -6.42
N THR A 21 -0.96 -1.53 -7.23
CA THR A 21 -1.19 -1.48 -8.69
C THR A 21 -2.67 -1.30 -9.02
N LYS A 22 -3.57 -2.04 -8.35
CA LYS A 22 -5.03 -1.89 -8.56
C LYS A 22 -5.56 -0.57 -8.04
N LEU A 23 -4.99 -0.04 -6.95
CA LEU A 23 -5.41 1.23 -6.37
C LEU A 23 -4.94 2.43 -7.19
N ALA A 24 -3.83 2.31 -7.91
CA ALA A 24 -3.32 3.37 -8.80
C ALA A 24 -4.32 3.72 -9.92
N ASP A 25 -5.21 2.82 -10.31
CA ASP A 25 -6.26 3.08 -11.31
C ASP A 25 -7.39 3.99 -10.79
N ILE A 26 -7.51 4.15 -9.47
CA ILE A 26 -8.63 4.86 -8.83
C ILE A 26 -8.21 6.04 -7.95
N THR A 27 -6.91 6.15 -7.61
CA THR A 27 -6.39 7.21 -6.75
C THR A 27 -5.02 7.70 -7.22
N ASP A 28 -4.81 9.00 -7.13
CA ASP A 28 -3.52 9.65 -7.43
C ASP A 28 -2.52 9.51 -6.27
N THR A 29 -2.98 9.16 -5.07
CA THR A 29 -2.14 9.13 -3.87
C THR A 29 -2.44 7.93 -3.00
N ILE A 30 -1.39 7.16 -2.70
CA ILE A 30 -1.41 6.00 -1.81
C ILE A 30 -0.32 6.21 -0.75
N ILE A 31 -0.68 6.05 0.52
CA ILE A 31 0.22 6.17 1.66
C ILE A 31 0.25 4.80 2.35
N VAL A 32 1.41 4.14 2.32
CA VAL A 32 1.62 2.87 3.01
C VAL A 32 2.30 3.14 4.35
N CYS A 33 1.64 2.73 5.44
CA CYS A 33 2.19 2.76 6.78
C CYS A 33 2.73 1.37 7.10
N ASN A 34 4.05 1.19 7.02
CA ASN A 34 4.68 -0.04 7.48
C ASN A 34 4.53 -0.14 9.01
N ASP A 35 3.77 -1.13 9.46
CA ASP A 35 3.39 -1.37 10.86
C ASP A 35 4.38 -2.32 11.56
N GLY A 36 5.68 -2.13 11.31
CA GLY A 36 6.76 -2.90 11.93
C GLY A 36 7.07 -4.22 11.23
N SER A 37 6.88 -4.31 9.91
CA SER A 37 7.26 -5.48 9.11
C SER A 37 8.72 -5.88 9.33
N SER A 38 8.95 -7.18 9.40
CA SER A 38 10.29 -7.79 9.42
C SER A 38 10.74 -8.30 8.05
N ASP A 39 9.90 -8.11 7.03
CA ASP A 39 10.07 -8.59 5.66
C ASP A 39 10.25 -7.42 4.66
N LEU A 40 10.17 -7.71 3.36
CA LEU A 40 10.34 -6.69 2.30
C LEU A 40 9.04 -5.93 1.95
N THR A 41 8.17 -5.68 2.92
CA THR A 41 6.95 -4.84 2.71
C THR A 41 7.27 -3.40 2.28
N SER A 42 8.47 -2.89 2.57
CA SER A 42 8.91 -1.49 2.37
C SER A 42 9.35 -1.14 0.96
#